data_AF-A0A9W4U7Z4-F1
#
_entry.id   AF-A0A9W4U7Z4-F1
#
_cell.length_a   1.000
_cell.length_b   1.000
_cell.length_c   1.000
_cell.angle_alpha   90.00
_cell.angle_beta   90.00
_cell.angle_gamma   90.00
#
_symmetry.space_group_name_H-M   'P 1'
#
loop_
_entity.id
_entity.type
_entity.pdbx_description
1 polymer ?
#
loop_
_entity_poly.entity_id
_entity_poly.type
_entity_poly.pdbx_seq_one_letter_code
_entity_poly.pdbx_strand_id
1 'polypeptide(L)'
;MVNLLDPAYPLTRRAARARQHPIGPNMFVLTRHLNIPQAANTNITQGTTTVFQAYKDNVAGTFRKSWPIRRRWKRSMRIANNTGVACYQNSAIQSLMHLPKFVNWILTHNQQDNGGNIDWPCDRSGELRTCVACVLKNLALVYWMNRNLRPTHVLTHEPELRAFRTLAHRINNEREGSSTRPPRQQDADEFLRHVFTHLEHSTQANIVTRINDEFEALFQLYTLFLRVCDDCKTSRPGSQHYLSVGLDTMNRFPDNREDSVQGVIDRHFAGDEPYTTTDPACSCGSSRVQRPYEIVSAPLYLRVVLPAHVPLDPTRRHKRHDHFPLDKTIDLTHWQQDPSTPLRYRLRGAMRHIGDSVNTGHYIADVTGPEGKIYRTNDAWDVLSNLPVGRRMIDNPVPATNLDSNDDDADAYTLFYERIKN
;
A
#
# COMPACT_ATOMS: atom_id res chain seq x y z
N MET A 1 -1.95 51.43 -55.39
CA MET A 1 -1.77 52.73 -54.74
C MET A 1 -2.11 52.58 -53.26
N VAL A 2 -1.11 52.83 -52.41
CA VAL A 2 -1.16 53.42 -51.04
C VAL A 2 -2.26 52.93 -50.06
N ASN A 3 -1.83 52.04 -49.15
CA ASN A 3 -1.79 52.16 -47.68
C ASN A 3 -2.95 52.76 -46.83
N LEU A 4 -3.18 52.01 -45.73
CA LEU A 4 -3.51 52.37 -44.33
C LEU A 4 -4.97 52.73 -43.97
N LEU A 5 -5.62 51.88 -43.16
CA LEU A 5 -5.74 52.03 -41.69
C LEU A 5 -6.65 50.92 -41.10
N ASP A 6 -6.13 50.19 -40.11
CA ASP A 6 -6.85 49.43 -39.07
C ASP A 6 -7.22 50.45 -37.95
N PRO A 7 -8.31 50.30 -37.15
CA PRO A 7 -8.35 49.32 -36.06
C PRO A 7 -9.74 48.71 -35.73
N ALA A 8 -9.78 47.42 -35.31
CA ALA A 8 -10.37 46.96 -34.03
C ALA A 8 -10.87 45.49 -34.01
N TYR A 9 -10.09 44.61 -33.34
CA TYR A 9 -10.41 43.59 -32.32
C TYR A 9 -11.75 42.78 -32.33
N PRO A 10 -11.76 41.52 -31.83
CA PRO A 10 -11.90 40.34 -32.67
C PRO A 10 -13.08 39.44 -32.27
N LEU A 11 -13.54 38.68 -33.25
CA LEU A 11 -14.46 37.57 -33.12
C LEU A 11 -13.79 36.41 -32.36
N THR A 12 -14.35 35.99 -31.23
CA THR A 12 -14.15 34.62 -30.71
C THR A 12 -15.50 33.91 -30.65
N ARG A 13 -15.74 33.04 -31.63
CA ARG A 13 -16.85 32.08 -31.60
C ARG A 13 -16.57 31.05 -30.50
N ARG A 14 -17.46 30.97 -29.52
CA ARG A 14 -17.58 29.87 -28.57
C ARG A 14 -17.89 28.57 -29.35
N ALA A 15 -16.92 27.68 -29.44
CA ALA A 15 -17.17 26.27 -29.71
C ALA A 15 -17.26 25.54 -28.36
N ALA A 16 -18.47 25.06 -28.04
CA ALA A 16 -18.71 24.22 -26.89
C ALA A 16 -17.93 22.90 -27.04
N ARG A 17 -16.88 22.70 -26.24
CA ARG A 17 -16.25 21.39 -26.06
C ARG A 17 -17.03 20.62 -24.99
N ALA A 18 -17.76 19.62 -25.42
CA ALA A 18 -18.27 18.56 -24.55
C ALA A 18 -17.10 17.91 -23.82
N ARG A 19 -17.11 17.99 -22.48
CA ARG A 19 -16.16 17.29 -21.61
C ARG A 19 -16.55 15.82 -21.60
N GLN A 20 -15.84 15.00 -22.36
CA GLN A 20 -15.78 13.56 -22.11
C GLN A 20 -14.81 13.35 -20.95
N HIS A 21 -15.35 13.02 -19.79
CA HIS A 21 -14.59 12.49 -18.66
C HIS A 21 -14.16 11.05 -19.01
N PRO A 22 -12.86 10.70 -18.99
CA PRO A 22 -12.47 9.31 -18.97
C PRO A 22 -12.63 8.78 -17.54
N ILE A 23 -13.64 7.95 -17.33
CA ILE A 23 -13.73 7.02 -16.21
C ILE A 23 -12.82 5.85 -16.58
N GLY A 24 -11.62 5.81 -16.00
CA GLY A 24 -10.67 4.70 -16.09
C GLY A 24 -9.92 4.60 -14.75
N PRO A 25 -9.42 3.41 -14.37
CA PRO A 25 -8.78 3.23 -13.08
C PRO A 25 -7.48 4.04 -13.07
N ASN A 26 -7.32 4.92 -12.09
CA ASN A 26 -6.03 5.51 -11.73
C ASN A 26 -5.15 4.40 -11.14
N MET A 27 -4.64 3.53 -12.02
CA MET A 27 -3.46 2.74 -11.74
C MET A 27 -2.34 3.78 -11.59
N PHE A 28 -2.04 4.18 -10.36
CA PHE A 28 -0.81 4.91 -10.08
C PHE A 28 0.34 3.95 -10.39
N VAL A 29 0.71 3.90 -11.67
CA VAL A 29 1.96 3.32 -12.13
C VAL A 29 3.00 4.37 -11.80
N LEU A 30 3.85 4.11 -10.81
CA LEU A 30 5.12 4.81 -10.70
C LEU A 30 5.96 4.33 -11.89
N THR A 31 5.78 4.94 -13.06
CA THR A 31 6.65 4.73 -14.22
C THR A 31 7.98 5.41 -13.92
N ARG A 32 8.82 4.77 -13.11
CA ARG A 32 10.24 5.06 -13.13
C ARG A 32 10.83 4.23 -14.27
N HIS A 33 11.50 4.89 -15.20
CA HIS A 33 12.49 4.21 -16.03
C HIS A 33 13.53 3.65 -15.07
N LEU A 34 13.39 2.37 -14.72
CA LEU A 34 14.47 1.63 -14.11
C LEU A 34 15.67 1.83 -15.04
N ASN A 35 16.79 2.34 -14.51
CA ASN A 35 18.09 2.01 -15.08
C ASN A 35 18.29 0.53 -14.77
N ILE A 36 17.57 -0.32 -15.52
CA ILE A 36 17.74 -1.76 -15.52
C ILE A 36 19.18 -1.93 -16.01
N PRO A 37 20.10 -2.54 -15.24
CA PRO A 37 21.32 -3.04 -15.83
C PRO A 37 20.86 -3.89 -17.01
N GLN A 38 21.21 -3.51 -18.24
CA GLN A 38 20.86 -4.30 -19.42
C GLN A 38 21.26 -5.74 -19.08
N ALA A 39 20.26 -6.59 -18.85
CA ALA A 39 20.51 -8.00 -18.64
C ALA A 39 21.05 -8.46 -19.98
N ALA A 40 22.37 -8.56 -20.07
CA ALA A 40 23.01 -9.34 -21.11
C ALA A 40 22.26 -10.67 -21.14
N ASN A 41 21.78 -11.05 -22.34
CA ASN A 41 21.21 -12.35 -22.63
C ASN A 41 21.97 -13.43 -21.87
N THR A 42 21.45 -13.82 -20.72
CA THR A 42 22.02 -14.87 -19.90
C THR A 42 20.91 -15.89 -19.80
N ASN A 43 21.18 -17.03 -20.44
CA ASN A 43 20.35 -18.21 -20.41
C ASN A 43 19.86 -18.44 -18.98
N ILE A 44 18.55 -18.32 -18.77
CA ILE A 44 17.89 -18.62 -17.50
C ILE A 44 18.22 -20.07 -17.19
N THR A 45 19.17 -20.28 -16.30
CA THR A 45 19.57 -21.62 -15.86
C THR A 45 18.50 -22.07 -14.87
N GLN A 46 17.82 -23.18 -15.18
CA GLN A 46 16.83 -23.78 -14.29
C GLN A 46 17.47 -24.10 -12.93
N GLY A 47 16.85 -23.63 -11.84
CA GLY A 47 17.17 -24.09 -10.47
C GLY A 47 17.52 -23.01 -9.44
N THR A 48 17.42 -21.72 -9.74
CA THR A 48 17.73 -20.66 -8.76
C THR A 48 16.76 -19.48 -8.88
N THR A 49 16.31 -18.97 -7.72
CA THR A 49 15.57 -17.72 -7.51
C THR A 49 15.92 -16.65 -8.56
N THR A 50 14.92 -15.93 -9.10
CA THR A 50 15.18 -14.87 -10.10
C THR A 50 16.23 -13.89 -9.58
N VAL A 51 17.05 -13.33 -10.47
CA VAL A 51 18.11 -12.36 -10.09
C VAL A 51 17.51 -11.19 -9.29
N PHE A 52 16.33 -10.73 -9.68
CA PHE A 52 15.62 -9.66 -8.97
C PHE A 52 15.13 -10.09 -7.58
N GLN A 53 14.60 -11.30 -7.43
CA GLN A 53 14.17 -11.80 -6.13
C GLN A 53 15.37 -12.05 -5.21
N ALA A 54 16.47 -12.60 -5.73
CA ALA A 54 17.70 -12.79 -4.98
C ALA A 54 18.29 -11.44 -4.52
N TYR A 55 18.24 -10.42 -5.36
CA TYR A 55 18.63 -9.05 -5.01
C TYR A 55 17.79 -8.50 -3.84
N LYS A 56 16.46 -8.55 -3.96
CA LYS A 56 15.56 -8.11 -2.88
C LYS A 56 15.78 -8.92 -1.60
N ASP A 57 16.05 -10.21 -1.69
CA ASP A 57 16.29 -11.08 -0.54
C ASP A 57 17.61 -10.72 0.18
N ASN A 58 18.64 -10.34 -0.57
CA ASN A 58 19.91 -9.85 -0.02
C ASN A 58 19.71 -8.53 0.74
N VAL A 59 19.02 -7.56 0.14
CA VAL A 59 18.69 -6.28 0.79
C VAL A 59 17.82 -6.53 2.02
N ALA A 60 16.78 -7.36 1.88
CA ALA A 60 15.88 -7.75 2.96
C ALA A 60 16.60 -8.44 4.13
N GLY A 61 17.70 -9.14 3.87
CA GLY A 61 18.55 -9.78 4.87
C GLY A 61 19.20 -8.80 5.85
N THR A 62 19.33 -7.54 5.47
CA THR A 62 19.96 -6.49 6.30
C THR A 62 19.03 -5.94 7.39
N PHE A 63 17.71 -6.08 7.23
CA PHE A 63 16.76 -5.50 8.17
C PHE A 63 16.74 -6.24 9.51
N ARG A 64 16.75 -5.46 10.60
CA ARG A 64 16.53 -5.99 11.95
C ARG A 64 15.10 -6.53 12.08
N LYS A 65 14.99 -7.77 12.56
CA LYS A 65 13.71 -8.49 12.68
C LYS A 65 12.98 -8.22 14.01
N SER A 66 13.72 -7.89 15.07
CA SER A 66 13.19 -7.71 16.41
C SER A 66 12.45 -6.39 16.56
N TRP A 67 11.39 -6.38 17.36
CA TRP A 67 10.73 -5.12 17.77
C TRP A 67 11.72 -4.18 18.47
N PRO A 68 11.86 -2.91 18.04
CA PRO A 68 12.76 -1.95 18.66
C PRO A 68 12.13 -1.31 19.91
N ILE A 69 11.60 -2.13 20.82
CA ILE A 69 10.87 -1.64 22.00
C ILE A 69 11.83 -1.46 23.16
N ARG A 70 11.91 -0.22 23.66
CA ARG A 70 12.71 0.12 24.84
C ARG A 70 11.87 0.33 26.10
N ARG A 71 10.54 0.30 25.98
CA ARG A 71 9.58 0.48 27.07
C ARG A 71 9.41 -0.81 27.86
N ARG A 72 9.13 -0.68 29.16
CA ARG A 72 8.81 -1.83 30.04
C ARG A 72 7.59 -2.60 29.54
N TRP A 73 6.60 -1.89 29.02
CA TRP A 73 5.32 -2.45 28.58
C TRP A 73 5.29 -2.55 27.05
N LYS A 74 5.26 -3.77 26.53
CA LYS A 74 5.24 -4.04 25.09
C LYS A 74 3.82 -4.03 24.51
N ARG A 75 3.08 -2.94 24.77
CA ARG A 75 1.69 -2.74 24.31
C ARG A 75 1.65 -1.74 23.15
N SER A 76 0.73 -1.96 22.22
CA SER A 76 0.32 -0.94 21.23
C SER A 76 -0.04 0.38 21.94
N MET A 77 0.23 1.51 21.29
CA MET A 77 -0.12 2.83 21.83
C MET A 77 -1.42 3.34 21.21
N ARG A 78 -2.25 3.95 22.06
CA ARG A 78 -3.47 4.67 21.70
C ARG A 78 -3.12 6.03 21.09
N ILE A 79 -3.86 6.46 20.08
CA ILE A 79 -3.65 7.77 19.42
C ILE A 79 -4.99 8.48 19.34
N ALA A 80 -5.14 9.63 19.99
CA ALA A 80 -6.39 10.39 19.98
C ALA A 80 -6.75 10.89 18.57
N ASN A 81 -8.04 10.82 18.24
CA ASN A 81 -8.63 11.51 17.10
C ASN A 81 -8.99 12.95 17.49
N ASN A 82 -7.94 13.75 17.63
CA ASN A 82 -8.00 15.14 18.09
C ASN A 82 -8.61 16.11 17.07
N THR A 83 -8.87 15.68 15.83
CA THR A 83 -9.49 16.52 14.78
C THR A 83 -10.93 16.11 14.46
N GLY A 84 -11.45 15.06 15.08
CA GLY A 84 -12.74 14.44 14.75
C GLY A 84 -12.75 13.63 13.45
N VAL A 85 -11.71 13.72 12.61
CA VAL A 85 -11.60 13.06 11.30
C VAL A 85 -10.26 12.34 11.10
N ALA A 86 -9.49 12.11 12.17
CA ALA A 86 -8.13 11.59 12.10
C ALA A 86 -8.03 10.05 12.07
N CYS A 87 -9.15 9.33 12.09
CA CYS A 87 -9.19 7.87 12.20
C CYS A 87 -8.51 7.15 11.01
N TYR A 88 -8.66 7.66 9.79
CA TYR A 88 -7.95 7.12 8.61
C TYR A 88 -6.42 7.27 8.74
N GLN A 89 -5.95 8.37 9.34
CA GLN A 89 -4.53 8.58 9.60
C GLN A 89 -4.02 7.62 10.69
N ASN A 90 -4.80 7.45 11.75
CA ASN A 90 -4.47 6.61 12.89
C ASN A 90 -4.35 5.14 12.51
N SER A 91 -5.37 4.60 11.84
CA SER A 91 -5.40 3.21 11.37
C SER A 91 -4.26 2.92 10.39
N ALA A 92 -4.00 3.79 9.42
CA ALA A 92 -2.89 3.67 8.49
C ALA A 92 -1.53 3.67 9.22
N ILE A 93 -1.29 4.65 10.09
CA ILE A 93 0.02 4.77 10.74
C ILE A 93 0.25 3.71 11.81
N GLN A 94 -0.77 3.30 12.56
CA GLN A 94 -0.66 2.22 13.54
C GLN A 94 -0.42 0.87 12.83
N SER A 95 -1.00 0.66 11.64
CA SER A 95 -0.68 -0.50 10.80
C SER A 95 0.80 -0.54 10.44
N LEU A 96 1.38 0.58 9.98
CA LEU A 96 2.82 0.70 9.72
C LEU A 96 3.69 0.53 10.96
N MET A 97 3.33 1.17 12.08
CA MET A 97 4.07 1.08 13.34
C MET A 97 4.07 -0.35 13.88
N HIS A 98 3.18 -1.21 13.42
CA HIS A 98 3.15 -2.63 13.77
C HIS A 98 3.94 -3.55 12.81
N LEU A 99 4.72 -2.98 11.89
CA LEU A 99 5.64 -3.69 11.00
C LEU A 99 7.09 -3.52 11.52
N PRO A 100 7.65 -4.46 12.29
CA PRO A 100 8.92 -4.23 13.00
C PRO A 100 10.11 -3.96 12.08
N LYS A 101 10.18 -4.56 10.89
CA LYS A 101 11.29 -4.28 9.95
C LYS A 101 11.21 -2.84 9.42
N PHE A 102 10.00 -2.35 9.13
CA PHE A 102 9.78 -0.95 8.77
C PHE A 102 10.16 -0.01 9.93
N VAL A 103 9.74 -0.31 11.16
CA VAL A 103 10.09 0.52 12.32
C VAL A 103 11.61 0.55 12.54
N ASN A 104 12.32 -0.56 12.39
CA ASN A 104 13.77 -0.55 12.48
C ASN A 104 14.43 0.26 11.36
N TRP A 105 13.92 0.12 10.12
CA TRP A 105 14.42 0.85 8.97
C TRP A 105 14.22 2.37 9.11
N ILE A 106 13.03 2.82 9.46
CA ILE A 106 12.76 4.26 9.63
C ILE A 106 13.58 4.89 10.76
N LEU A 107 13.97 4.10 11.78
CA LEU A 107 14.83 4.58 12.86
C LEU A 107 16.27 4.86 12.41
N THR A 108 16.74 4.29 11.30
CA THR A 108 18.08 4.59 10.75
C THR A 108 18.14 5.95 10.05
N HIS A 109 16.99 6.52 9.68
CA HIS A 109 16.92 7.84 9.04
C HIS A 109 17.62 8.94 9.86
N ASN A 110 18.54 9.70 9.29
CA ASN A 110 19.37 10.67 10.02
C ASN A 110 20.12 10.09 11.23
N GLN A 111 20.49 8.81 11.21
CA GLN A 111 21.31 8.25 12.28
C GLN A 111 22.78 8.54 11.99
N GLN A 112 23.49 9.14 12.95
CA GLN A 112 24.93 9.32 12.83
C GLN A 112 25.65 8.00 13.16
N ASP A 113 26.59 7.60 12.31
CA ASP A 113 27.51 6.48 12.60
C ASP A 113 28.68 6.93 13.50
N ASN A 114 29.52 5.99 13.91
CA ASN A 114 30.69 6.29 14.77
C ASN A 114 31.75 7.16 14.06
N GLY A 115 31.73 7.21 12.73
CA GLY A 115 32.63 8.04 11.92
C GLY A 115 32.09 9.45 11.67
N GLY A 116 30.91 9.76 12.18
CA GLY A 116 30.26 11.06 12.02
C GLY A 116 29.42 11.20 10.76
N ASN A 117 29.33 10.16 9.91
CA ASN A 117 28.49 10.19 8.71
C ASN A 117 27.02 10.04 9.08
N ILE A 118 26.16 10.75 8.35
CA ILE A 118 24.71 10.67 8.53
C ILE A 118 24.16 9.61 7.59
N ASP A 119 23.62 8.53 8.17
CA ASP A 119 22.86 7.54 7.43
C ASP A 119 21.51 8.12 7.01
N TRP A 120 21.15 7.93 5.74
CA TRP A 120 19.89 8.44 5.18
C TRP A 120 19.63 9.91 5.53
N PRO A 121 20.44 10.84 4.99
CA PRO A 121 20.33 12.26 5.28
C PRO A 121 19.00 12.81 4.78
N CYS A 122 18.30 13.51 5.66
CA CYS A 122 17.04 14.17 5.42
C CYS A 122 17.13 15.17 4.28
N ASP A 123 16.18 15.04 3.36
CA ASP A 123 15.85 16.06 2.38
C ASP A 123 14.53 16.76 2.75
N ARG A 124 14.54 18.09 2.75
CA ARG A 124 13.37 18.96 2.95
C ARG A 124 13.07 19.83 1.73
N SER A 125 13.75 19.56 0.62
CA SER A 125 13.63 20.34 -0.62
C SER A 125 12.36 20.01 -1.42
N GLY A 126 11.72 18.87 -1.13
CA GLY A 126 10.46 18.45 -1.75
C GLY A 126 9.25 19.36 -1.49
N GLU A 127 8.16 19.12 -2.21
CA GLU A 127 6.95 19.97 -2.25
C GLU A 127 6.33 20.24 -0.86
N LEU A 128 6.27 19.21 -0.01
CA LEU A 128 5.78 19.32 1.37
C LEU A 128 6.65 20.19 2.28
N ARG A 129 7.88 20.53 1.86
CA ARG A 129 8.94 21.20 2.66
C ARG A 129 9.14 20.55 4.04
N THR A 130 8.85 19.26 4.13
CA THR A 130 8.85 18.44 5.35
C THR A 130 9.39 17.07 4.98
N CYS A 131 10.39 16.60 5.71
CA CYS A 131 10.90 15.25 5.52
C CYS A 131 9.95 14.24 6.17
N VAL A 132 9.29 13.40 5.37
CA VAL A 132 8.36 12.37 5.86
C VAL A 132 9.10 11.39 6.75
N ALA A 133 10.29 10.94 6.34
CA ALA A 133 11.08 10.01 7.14
C ALA A 133 11.40 10.54 8.55
N CYS A 134 11.73 11.83 8.69
CA CYS A 134 11.93 12.47 10.00
C CYS A 134 10.68 12.40 10.88
N VAL A 135 9.51 12.73 10.31
CA VAL A 135 8.24 12.72 11.04
C VAL A 135 7.89 11.31 11.49
N LEU A 136 8.03 10.32 10.60
CA LEU A 136 7.75 8.92 10.91
C LEU A 136 8.73 8.34 11.92
N LYS A 137 10.03 8.67 11.82
CA LYS A 137 11.04 8.28 12.82
C LYS A 137 10.70 8.82 14.21
N ASN A 138 10.39 10.10 14.31
CA ASN A 138 10.04 10.73 15.59
C ASN A 138 8.75 10.13 16.18
N LEU A 139 7.76 9.85 15.33
CA LEU A 139 6.55 9.16 15.75
C LEU A 139 6.85 7.74 16.25
N ALA A 140 7.72 6.99 15.58
CA ALA A 140 8.15 5.66 16.02
C ALA A 140 8.87 5.70 17.37
N LEU A 141 9.71 6.71 17.61
CA LEU A 141 10.40 6.91 18.90
C LEU A 141 9.39 7.11 20.04
N VAL A 142 8.40 7.98 19.87
CA VAL A 142 7.39 8.20 20.92
C VAL A 142 6.46 6.99 21.08
N TYR A 143 6.10 6.32 19.98
CA TYR A 143 5.18 5.19 19.98
C TYR A 143 5.78 3.93 20.63
N TRP A 144 7.04 3.58 20.32
CA TRP A 144 7.66 2.32 20.79
C TRP A 144 8.77 2.48 21.82
N MET A 145 9.42 3.64 21.90
CA MET A 145 10.69 3.78 22.65
C MET A 145 10.61 4.72 23.85
N ASN A 146 9.57 5.55 23.98
CA ASN A 146 9.43 6.48 25.10
C ASN A 146 9.12 5.76 26.43
N ARG A 147 10.13 5.61 27.28
CA ARG A 147 10.08 4.88 28.56
C ARG A 147 9.15 5.51 29.60
N ASN A 148 8.78 6.77 29.43
CA ASN A 148 7.97 7.50 30.41
C ASN A 148 6.46 7.28 30.20
N LEU A 149 6.05 6.72 29.05
CA LEU A 149 4.64 6.51 28.74
C LEU A 149 4.10 5.24 29.39
N ARG A 150 3.00 5.40 30.12
CA ARG A 150 2.26 4.29 30.73
C ARG A 150 1.44 3.53 29.68
N PRO A 151 1.07 2.26 29.92
CA PRO A 151 0.23 1.49 29.00
C PRO A 151 -1.14 2.12 28.68
N THR A 152 -1.67 2.92 29.60
CA THR A 152 -2.95 3.61 29.46
C THR A 152 -2.83 4.97 28.78
N HIS A 153 -1.60 5.40 28.45
CA HIS A 153 -1.35 6.70 27.85
C HIS A 153 -1.93 6.78 26.44
N VAL A 154 -2.62 7.87 26.15
CA VAL A 154 -3.12 8.20 24.83
C VAL A 154 -2.24 9.30 24.27
N LEU A 155 -1.64 9.07 23.10
CA LEU A 155 -0.94 10.13 22.38
C LEU A 155 -1.98 11.16 21.93
N THR A 156 -1.86 12.40 22.37
CA THR A 156 -2.83 13.48 22.10
C THR A 156 -2.13 14.81 21.83
N HIS A 157 -1.14 15.16 22.66
CA HIS A 157 -0.51 16.49 22.66
C HIS A 157 1.01 16.43 22.46
N GLU A 158 1.54 15.28 22.09
CA GLU A 158 2.97 15.10 21.81
C GLU A 158 3.36 15.89 20.55
N PRO A 159 4.51 16.59 20.57
CA PRO A 159 4.97 17.34 19.40
C PRO A 159 5.15 16.45 18.16
N GLU A 160 5.54 15.19 18.34
CA GLU A 160 5.69 14.21 17.26
C GLU A 160 4.35 13.86 16.63
N LEU A 161 3.30 13.69 17.43
CA LEU A 161 1.95 13.48 16.92
C LEU A 161 1.43 14.73 16.20
N ARG A 162 1.66 15.94 16.74
CA ARG A 162 1.31 17.19 16.06
C ARG A 162 2.02 17.32 14.71
N ALA A 163 3.32 17.03 14.65
CA ALA A 163 4.09 17.05 13.41
C ALA A 163 3.51 16.06 12.38
N PHE A 164 3.11 14.87 12.82
CA PHE A 164 2.41 13.91 11.95
C PHE A 164 1.06 14.43 11.47
N ARG A 165 0.25 15.07 12.32
CA ARG A 165 -1.03 15.67 11.90
C ARG A 165 -0.82 16.77 10.86
N THR A 166 0.18 17.64 11.05
CA THR A 166 0.54 18.67 10.08
C THR A 166 1.00 18.06 8.76
N LEU A 167 1.84 17.02 8.81
CA LEU A 167 2.24 16.31 7.60
C LEU A 167 1.04 15.71 6.87
N ALA A 168 0.17 15.01 7.59
CA ALA A 168 -1.00 14.37 7.00
C ALA A 168 -1.94 15.38 6.34
N HIS A 169 -2.14 16.53 6.98
CA HIS A 169 -2.91 17.64 6.42
C HIS A 169 -2.29 18.18 5.12
N ARG A 170 -0.97 18.38 5.08
CA ARG A 170 -0.27 18.83 3.86
C ARG A 170 -0.38 17.82 2.71
N ILE A 171 -0.21 16.53 3.00
CA ILE A 171 -0.35 15.45 2.02
C ILE A 171 -1.74 15.49 1.36
N ASN A 172 -2.80 15.61 2.15
CA ASN A 172 -4.15 15.69 1.60
C ASN A 172 -4.37 16.95 0.76
N ASN A 173 -3.86 18.08 1.25
CA ASN A 173 -3.98 19.37 0.59
C ASN A 173 -3.27 19.38 -0.78
N GLU A 174 -2.05 18.84 -0.85
CA GLU A 174 -1.31 18.68 -2.10
C GLU A 174 -2.07 17.81 -3.10
N ARG A 175 -2.51 16.62 -2.68
CA ARG A 175 -3.34 15.71 -3.50
C ARG A 175 -4.59 16.40 -4.06
N GLU A 176 -5.20 17.25 -3.25
CA GLU A 176 -6.43 17.96 -3.58
C GLU A 176 -6.22 19.24 -4.40
N GLY A 177 -4.96 19.60 -4.68
CA GLY A 177 -4.60 20.84 -5.36
C GLY A 177 -5.01 22.08 -4.57
N SER A 178 -5.00 22.02 -3.23
CA SER A 178 -5.46 23.10 -2.37
C SER A 178 -4.62 23.23 -1.10
N SER A 179 -4.10 24.42 -0.80
CA SER A 179 -3.27 24.65 0.39
C SER A 179 -4.05 24.97 1.67
N THR A 180 -5.37 25.18 1.59
CA THR A 180 -6.17 25.79 2.67
C THR A 180 -7.38 24.98 3.12
N ARG A 181 -7.57 23.76 2.61
CA ARG A 181 -8.76 22.97 2.99
C ARG A 181 -8.70 22.56 4.46
N PRO A 182 -9.83 22.61 5.18
CA PRO A 182 -9.89 22.11 6.54
C PRO A 182 -9.73 20.58 6.57
N PRO A 183 -9.33 20.00 7.72
CA PRO A 183 -9.34 18.55 7.90
C PRO A 183 -10.72 17.95 7.58
N ARG A 184 -10.74 16.89 6.78
CA ARG A 184 -11.95 16.14 6.41
C ARG A 184 -11.65 14.64 6.36
N GLN A 185 -12.70 13.83 6.29
CA GLN A 185 -12.54 12.38 6.09
C GLN A 185 -11.87 12.10 4.74
N GLN A 186 -11.01 11.08 4.73
CA GLN A 186 -10.25 10.64 3.57
C GLN A 186 -10.17 9.11 3.56
N ASP A 187 -9.78 8.57 2.41
CA ASP A 187 -9.42 7.17 2.28
C ASP A 187 -8.08 6.88 2.99
N ALA A 188 -8.07 5.90 3.89
CA ALA A 188 -6.90 5.58 4.72
C ALA A 188 -5.76 4.93 3.91
N ASP A 189 -6.09 4.15 2.90
CA ASP A 189 -5.12 3.47 2.06
C ASP A 189 -4.50 4.42 1.05
N GLU A 190 -5.31 5.28 0.43
CA GLU A 190 -4.83 6.32 -0.46
C GLU A 190 -3.90 7.29 0.29
N PHE A 191 -4.29 7.71 1.50
CA PHE A 191 -3.42 8.49 2.38
C PHE A 191 -2.08 7.77 2.62
N LEU A 192 -2.11 6.48 2.93
CA LEU A 192 -0.90 5.68 3.15
C LEU A 192 -0.01 5.59 1.91
N ARG A 193 -0.60 5.45 0.71
CA ARG A 193 0.16 5.46 -0.56
C ARG A 193 0.88 6.79 -0.77
N HIS A 194 0.23 7.92 -0.47
CA HIS A 194 0.91 9.21 -0.54
C HIS A 194 2.02 9.36 0.50
N VAL A 195 1.86 8.77 1.70
CA VAL A 195 2.95 8.69 2.68
C VAL A 195 4.13 7.91 2.10
N PHE A 196 3.89 6.79 1.43
CA PHE A 196 4.94 6.01 0.78
C PHE A 196 5.63 6.76 -0.36
N THR A 197 4.88 7.40 -1.25
CA THR A 197 5.46 8.23 -2.31
C THR A 197 6.41 9.26 -1.73
N HIS A 198 5.97 10.03 -0.73
CA HIS A 198 6.83 11.04 -0.11
C HIS A 198 7.98 10.48 0.73
N LEU A 199 7.89 9.22 1.17
CA LEU A 199 8.97 8.55 1.87
C LEU A 199 10.15 8.25 0.91
N GLU A 200 9.86 7.86 -0.33
CA GLU A 200 10.89 7.68 -1.38
C GLU A 200 11.64 8.99 -1.68
N HIS A 201 11.00 10.14 -1.48
CA HIS A 201 11.60 11.47 -1.67
C HIS A 201 12.26 12.06 -0.40
N SER A 202 12.43 11.27 0.67
CA SER A 202 12.96 11.78 1.96
C SER A 202 14.49 11.83 2.07
N THR A 203 15.24 11.60 0.97
CA THR A 203 16.72 11.56 0.97
C THR A 203 17.37 12.33 -0.17
N GLN A 204 18.60 12.80 0.07
CA GLN A 204 19.43 13.49 -0.93
C GLN A 204 19.96 12.53 -2.02
N ALA A 205 20.20 13.07 -3.22
CA ALA A 205 20.48 12.33 -4.47
C ALA A 205 21.62 11.29 -4.41
N ASN A 206 22.65 11.49 -3.58
CA ASN A 206 23.86 10.67 -3.55
C ASN A 206 23.70 9.31 -2.84
N ILE A 207 22.61 9.06 -2.10
CA ILE A 207 22.35 7.76 -1.46
C ILE A 207 21.01 7.12 -1.88
N VAL A 208 20.27 7.78 -2.78
CA VAL A 208 18.91 7.40 -3.21
C VAL A 208 18.82 5.93 -3.59
N THR A 209 19.84 5.38 -4.26
CA THR A 209 19.83 3.99 -4.71
C THR A 209 19.64 3.00 -3.55
N ARG A 210 20.44 3.10 -2.47
CA ARG A 210 20.34 2.18 -1.33
C ARG A 210 18.98 2.27 -0.63
N ILE A 211 18.49 3.49 -0.37
CA ILE A 211 17.22 3.70 0.33
C ILE A 211 16.04 3.24 -0.51
N ASN A 212 16.11 3.48 -1.82
CA ASN A 212 15.10 2.97 -2.74
C ASN A 212 15.12 1.45 -2.70
N ASP A 213 16.27 0.80 -2.90
CA ASP A 213 16.37 -0.67 -2.86
C ASP A 213 15.80 -1.26 -1.55
N GLU A 214 16.07 -0.61 -0.42
CA GLU A 214 15.50 -0.98 0.88
C GLU A 214 13.97 -0.83 0.92
N PHE A 215 13.44 0.28 0.40
CA PHE A 215 12.00 0.49 0.27
C PHE A 215 11.37 -0.54 -0.68
N GLU A 216 11.99 -0.82 -1.83
CA GLU A 216 11.53 -1.80 -2.80
C GLU A 216 11.47 -3.20 -2.18
N ALA A 217 12.52 -3.58 -1.43
CA ALA A 217 12.58 -4.85 -0.70
C ALA A 217 11.54 -4.92 0.43
N LEU A 218 11.17 -3.80 1.05
CA LEU A 218 10.15 -3.77 2.10
C LEU A 218 8.72 -3.86 1.56
N PHE A 219 8.39 -3.16 0.48
CA PHE A 219 6.99 -2.90 0.11
C PHE A 219 6.62 -3.08 -1.37
N GLN A 220 7.59 -3.06 -2.29
CA GLN A 220 7.25 -3.06 -3.72
C GLN A 220 7.24 -4.46 -4.34
N LEU A 221 6.14 -4.77 -4.99
CA LEU A 221 5.92 -5.96 -5.82
C LEU A 221 6.29 -5.61 -7.26
N TYR A 222 7.10 -6.46 -7.89
CA TYR A 222 7.46 -6.35 -9.29
C TYR A 222 6.74 -7.47 -10.07
N THR A 223 5.82 -7.10 -10.96
CA THR A 223 5.11 -8.02 -11.84
C THR A 223 5.38 -7.74 -13.32
N LEU A 224 5.19 -8.78 -14.12
CA LEU A 224 5.23 -8.77 -15.58
C LEU A 224 3.93 -9.38 -16.08
N PHE A 225 3.27 -8.75 -17.05
CA PHE A 225 2.15 -9.40 -17.72
C PHE A 225 2.67 -10.32 -18.84
N LEU A 226 1.99 -11.44 -19.06
CA LEU A 226 2.23 -12.33 -20.18
C LEU A 226 1.15 -12.17 -21.24
N ARG A 227 1.47 -12.60 -22.46
CA ARG A 227 0.49 -12.86 -23.53
C ARG A 227 0.44 -14.35 -23.74
N VAL A 228 -0.70 -14.95 -23.42
CA VAL A 228 -0.92 -16.39 -23.58
C VAL A 228 -2.01 -16.59 -24.62
N CYS A 229 -1.69 -17.27 -25.72
CA CYS A 229 -2.70 -17.64 -26.69
C CYS A 229 -3.74 -18.56 -26.05
N ASP A 230 -5.02 -18.25 -26.23
CA ASP A 230 -6.11 -19.00 -25.59
C ASP A 230 -6.26 -20.41 -26.19
N ASP A 231 -5.93 -20.61 -27.46
CA ASP A 231 -6.09 -21.89 -28.14
C ASP A 231 -4.85 -22.79 -28.00
N CYS A 232 -3.67 -22.31 -28.44
CA CYS A 232 -2.45 -23.13 -28.45
C CYS A 232 -1.60 -23.01 -27.18
N LYS A 233 -1.99 -22.16 -26.23
CA LYS A 233 -1.31 -21.95 -24.93
C LYS A 233 0.15 -21.48 -25.01
N THR A 234 0.62 -21.05 -26.19
CA THR A 234 1.92 -20.41 -26.33
C THR A 234 1.95 -19.13 -25.50
N SER A 235 2.93 -19.03 -24.59
CA SER A 235 3.13 -17.88 -23.69
C SER A 235 4.33 -17.04 -24.12
N ARG A 236 4.22 -15.72 -23.96
CA ARG A 236 5.29 -14.76 -24.24
C ARG A 236 5.27 -13.62 -23.21
N PRO A 237 6.44 -13.11 -22.79
CA PRO A 237 6.52 -11.88 -22.02
C PRO A 237 5.84 -10.71 -22.74
N GLY A 238 5.03 -9.96 -22.00
CA GLY A 238 4.57 -8.64 -22.41
C GLY A 238 5.69 -7.59 -22.32
N SER A 239 5.42 -6.38 -22.82
CA SER A 239 6.36 -5.25 -22.74
C SER A 239 6.17 -4.35 -21.51
N GLN A 240 5.10 -4.57 -20.72
CA GLN A 240 4.78 -3.73 -19.58
C GLN A 240 5.19 -4.45 -18.30
N HIS A 241 5.96 -3.72 -17.51
CA HIS A 241 6.49 -4.11 -16.21
C HIS A 241 5.85 -3.19 -15.19
N TYR A 242 5.42 -3.73 -14.06
CA TYR A 242 4.76 -2.97 -13.01
C TYR A 242 5.54 -3.10 -11.71
N LEU A 243 5.94 -1.95 -11.17
CA LEU A 243 6.50 -1.84 -9.83
C LEU A 243 5.50 -1.09 -8.96
N SER A 244 4.86 -1.78 -8.03
CA SER A 244 3.76 -1.24 -7.23
C SER A 244 3.96 -1.51 -5.75
N VAL A 245 3.45 -0.60 -4.90
CA VAL A 245 3.44 -0.80 -3.45
C VAL A 245 2.33 -1.79 -3.08
N GLY A 246 2.66 -3.07 -3.13
CA GLY A 246 1.73 -4.17 -2.93
C GLY A 246 0.77 -4.41 -4.11
N LEU A 247 -0.38 -4.99 -3.80
CA LEU A 247 -1.39 -5.47 -4.73
C LEU A 247 -2.70 -4.71 -4.58
N ASP A 248 -3.24 -4.27 -5.70
CA ASP A 248 -4.55 -3.64 -5.79
C ASP A 248 -5.52 -4.57 -6.52
N THR A 249 -6.43 -5.20 -5.78
CA THR A 249 -7.30 -6.27 -6.32
C THR A 249 -8.65 -5.77 -6.83
N MET A 250 -8.76 -4.48 -7.14
CA MET A 250 -9.96 -3.81 -7.65
C MET A 250 -10.84 -4.70 -8.56
N ASN A 251 -12.13 -4.81 -8.21
CA ASN A 251 -13.20 -5.48 -8.96
C ASN A 251 -13.03 -7.01 -9.20
N ARG A 252 -12.13 -7.70 -8.46
CA ARG A 252 -11.90 -9.15 -8.61
C ARG A 252 -12.66 -10.02 -7.59
N PHE A 253 -13.55 -9.45 -6.79
CA PHE A 253 -14.44 -10.23 -5.92
C PHE A 253 -15.68 -10.66 -6.70
N PRO A 254 -16.02 -11.96 -6.73
CA PRO A 254 -17.31 -12.43 -7.18
C PRO A 254 -18.41 -11.93 -6.25
N ASP A 255 -19.64 -11.89 -6.75
CA ASP A 255 -20.80 -11.50 -5.95
C ASP A 255 -21.30 -12.64 -5.02
N ASN A 256 -20.64 -13.81 -5.04
CA ASN A 256 -20.99 -14.94 -4.19
C ASN A 256 -20.20 -14.92 -2.87
N ARG A 257 -20.81 -15.46 -1.81
CA ARG A 257 -20.31 -15.35 -0.42
C ARG A 257 -19.28 -16.42 -0.02
N GLU A 258 -18.81 -17.26 -0.96
CA GLU A 258 -17.89 -18.39 -0.68
C GLU A 258 -16.44 -18.12 -1.10
N ASP A 259 -16.00 -16.87 -1.03
CA ASP A 259 -14.68 -16.46 -1.52
C ASP A 259 -13.61 -16.34 -0.42
N SER A 260 -12.36 -16.09 -0.80
CA SER A 260 -11.21 -15.93 0.09
C SER A 260 -10.25 -14.84 -0.42
N VAL A 261 -9.34 -14.37 0.43
CA VAL A 261 -8.30 -13.41 0.01
C VAL A 261 -7.37 -14.06 -1.02
N GLN A 262 -7.02 -15.33 -0.86
CA GLN A 262 -6.26 -16.11 -1.84
C GLN A 262 -6.98 -16.14 -3.19
N GLY A 263 -8.27 -16.46 -3.22
CA GLY A 263 -9.06 -16.50 -4.46
C GLY A 263 -9.06 -15.17 -5.21
N VAL A 264 -9.17 -14.06 -4.49
CA VAL A 264 -9.11 -12.70 -5.08
C VAL A 264 -7.75 -12.40 -5.68
N ILE A 265 -6.69 -12.79 -4.99
CA ILE A 265 -5.32 -12.66 -5.48
C ILE A 265 -5.11 -13.52 -6.72
N ASP A 266 -5.57 -14.78 -6.70
CA ASP A 266 -5.45 -15.70 -7.82
C ASP A 266 -6.18 -15.16 -9.06
N ARG A 267 -7.38 -14.58 -8.89
CA ARG A 267 -8.09 -13.92 -10.00
C ARG A 267 -7.40 -12.66 -10.49
N HIS A 268 -6.73 -11.90 -9.61
CA HIS A 268 -5.93 -10.76 -10.03
C HIS A 268 -4.78 -11.20 -10.94
N PHE A 269 -4.03 -12.23 -10.56
CA PHE A 269 -2.89 -12.73 -11.33
C PHE A 269 -3.29 -13.54 -12.57
N ALA A 270 -4.42 -14.26 -12.53
CA ALA A 270 -4.96 -14.93 -13.72
C ALA A 270 -5.30 -13.92 -14.84
N GLY A 271 -5.57 -12.66 -14.48
CA GLY A 271 -5.89 -11.60 -15.41
C GLY A 271 -7.37 -11.54 -15.79
N ASP A 272 -7.67 -10.70 -16.77
CA ASP A 272 -9.02 -10.58 -17.33
C ASP A 272 -9.38 -11.75 -18.26
N GLU A 273 -10.67 -11.84 -18.58
CA GLU A 273 -11.18 -12.69 -19.64
C GLU A 273 -10.37 -12.49 -20.95
N PRO A 274 -10.21 -13.55 -21.76
CA PRO A 274 -9.50 -13.45 -23.03
C PRO A 274 -10.08 -12.32 -23.88
N TYR A 275 -9.19 -11.49 -24.43
CA TYR A 275 -9.59 -10.42 -25.35
C TYR A 275 -9.12 -10.73 -26.76
N THR A 276 -9.82 -10.16 -27.74
CA THR A 276 -9.49 -10.36 -29.15
C THR A 276 -8.37 -9.40 -29.57
N THR A 277 -7.23 -9.95 -29.97
CA THR A 277 -6.13 -9.22 -30.59
C THR A 277 -5.35 -10.13 -31.52
N THR A 278 -4.83 -9.58 -32.61
CA THR A 278 -3.89 -10.33 -33.46
C THR A 278 -2.55 -10.39 -32.75
N ASP A 279 -2.16 -11.59 -32.29
CA ASP A 279 -0.77 -11.87 -31.95
C ASP A 279 -0.06 -12.39 -33.21
N PRO A 280 0.65 -11.53 -33.97
CA PRO A 280 1.28 -11.91 -35.23
C PRO A 280 2.37 -12.98 -35.02
N ALA A 281 2.82 -13.18 -33.79
CA ALA A 281 3.84 -14.15 -33.48
C ALA A 281 3.25 -15.54 -33.14
N CYS A 282 1.94 -15.65 -32.93
CA CYS A 282 1.26 -16.91 -32.66
C CYS A 282 0.95 -17.67 -33.96
N SER A 283 1.55 -18.84 -34.13
CA SER A 283 1.43 -19.63 -35.37
C SER A 283 0.11 -20.37 -35.55
N CYS A 284 -0.77 -20.42 -34.53
CA CYS A 284 -2.04 -21.15 -34.61
C CYS A 284 -3.21 -20.35 -35.22
N GLY A 285 -2.99 -19.07 -35.56
CA GLY A 285 -4.01 -18.21 -36.18
C GLY A 285 -5.11 -17.72 -35.24
N SER A 286 -5.06 -18.09 -33.95
CA SER A 286 -5.99 -17.58 -32.95
C SER A 286 -5.81 -16.08 -32.72
N SER A 287 -6.93 -15.38 -32.54
CA SER A 287 -6.98 -13.99 -32.11
C SER A 287 -7.35 -13.83 -30.63
N ARG A 288 -7.55 -14.93 -29.89
CA ARG A 288 -7.90 -14.90 -28.47
C ARG A 288 -6.64 -14.97 -27.61
N VAL A 289 -6.45 -13.98 -26.74
CA VAL A 289 -5.27 -13.87 -25.89
C VAL A 289 -5.67 -13.59 -24.45
N GLN A 290 -5.07 -14.33 -23.51
CA GLN A 290 -5.13 -14.09 -22.08
C GLN A 290 -3.97 -13.22 -21.61
N ARG A 291 -4.17 -12.47 -20.52
CA ARG A 291 -3.18 -11.57 -19.90
C ARG A 291 -2.95 -11.87 -18.42
N PRO A 292 -2.39 -13.05 -18.08
CA PRO A 292 -2.00 -13.30 -16.69
C PRO A 292 -0.77 -12.46 -16.33
N TYR A 293 -0.52 -12.36 -15.03
CA TYR A 293 0.65 -11.71 -14.45
C TYR A 293 1.54 -12.74 -13.76
N GLU A 294 2.84 -12.56 -13.88
CA GLU A 294 3.85 -13.26 -13.10
C GLU A 294 4.55 -12.30 -12.14
N ILE A 295 4.94 -12.83 -10.99
CA ILE A 295 5.76 -12.16 -9.99
C ILE A 295 7.22 -12.34 -10.36
N VAL A 296 7.88 -11.23 -10.73
CA VAL A 296 9.32 -11.18 -10.99
C VAL A 296 10.10 -11.13 -9.67
N SER A 297 9.62 -10.31 -8.72
CA SER A 297 10.14 -10.26 -7.35
C SER A 297 9.13 -9.67 -6.38
N ALA A 298 9.14 -10.14 -5.14
CA ALA A 298 8.14 -9.84 -4.13
C ALA A 298 8.76 -9.23 -2.85
N PRO A 299 8.03 -8.35 -2.14
CA PRO A 299 8.53 -7.62 -0.99
C PRO A 299 8.44 -8.43 0.31
N LEU A 300 9.09 -7.95 1.36
CA LEU A 300 8.96 -8.49 2.72
C LEU A 300 7.56 -8.29 3.30
N TYR A 301 6.95 -7.13 3.05
CA TYR A 301 5.57 -6.83 3.41
C TYR A 301 4.73 -6.64 2.16
N LEU A 302 3.72 -7.47 2.00
CA LEU A 302 2.75 -7.34 0.93
C LEU A 302 1.51 -6.61 1.46
N ARG A 303 1.29 -5.39 0.98
CA ARG A 303 0.02 -4.68 1.12
C ARG A 303 -0.97 -5.27 0.10
N VAL A 304 -2.19 -5.60 0.52
CA VAL A 304 -3.26 -6.06 -0.37
C VAL A 304 -4.50 -5.20 -0.11
N VAL A 305 -5.00 -4.51 -1.13
CA VAL A 305 -6.27 -3.77 -1.03
C VAL A 305 -7.39 -4.60 -1.62
N LEU A 306 -8.43 -4.78 -0.80
CA LEU A 306 -9.65 -5.45 -1.15
C LEU A 306 -10.63 -4.46 -1.81
N PRO A 307 -11.38 -4.88 -2.85
CA PRO A 307 -12.48 -4.11 -3.42
C PRO A 307 -13.51 -3.65 -2.39
N ALA A 308 -13.41 -2.37 -1.99
CA ALA A 308 -14.36 -1.74 -1.08
C ALA A 308 -15.74 -1.47 -1.72
N HIS A 309 -15.87 -1.67 -3.04
CA HIS A 309 -17.07 -1.36 -3.81
C HIS A 309 -17.59 -2.55 -4.58
N VAL A 310 -18.92 -2.58 -4.72
CA VAL A 310 -19.61 -3.38 -5.72
C VAL A 310 -20.36 -2.45 -6.65
N PRO A 311 -20.21 -2.58 -7.99
CA PRO A 311 -21.06 -1.86 -8.94
C PRO A 311 -22.52 -2.26 -8.74
N LEU A 312 -23.40 -1.29 -8.49
CA LEU A 312 -24.85 -1.50 -8.58
C LEU A 312 -25.34 -1.28 -10.02
N ASP A 313 -24.81 -0.23 -10.64
CA ASP A 313 -25.03 0.15 -12.04
C ASP A 313 -23.83 1.02 -12.51
N PRO A 314 -23.79 1.49 -13.77
CA PRO A 314 -22.67 2.27 -14.28
C PRO A 314 -22.35 3.56 -13.49
N THR A 315 -23.28 4.06 -12.68
CA THR A 315 -23.20 5.35 -11.97
C THR A 315 -23.21 5.21 -10.45
N ARG A 316 -23.70 4.09 -9.91
CA ARG A 316 -23.83 3.85 -8.47
C ARG A 316 -22.96 2.67 -8.02
N ARG A 317 -22.25 2.90 -6.92
CA ARG A 317 -21.47 1.89 -6.20
C ARG A 317 -21.94 1.88 -4.76
N HIS A 318 -22.09 0.69 -4.17
CA HIS A 318 -22.28 0.55 -2.73
C HIS A 318 -21.02 -0.03 -2.09
N LYS A 319 -20.88 0.17 -0.78
CA LYS A 319 -19.80 -0.44 -0.02
C LYS A 319 -20.03 -1.96 0.04
N ARG A 320 -18.96 -2.72 -0.15
CA ARG A 320 -18.99 -4.18 0.00
C ARG A 320 -18.97 -4.52 1.50
N HIS A 321 -19.92 -5.36 1.92
CA HIS A 321 -20.06 -5.88 3.29
C HIS A 321 -20.03 -7.41 3.29
N ASP A 322 -19.20 -8.02 2.44
CA ASP A 322 -19.20 -9.48 2.31
C ASP A 322 -18.56 -10.16 3.52
N HIS A 323 -19.20 -11.24 3.97
CA HIS A 323 -18.74 -12.05 5.09
C HIS A 323 -17.87 -13.18 4.54
N PHE A 324 -16.55 -13.00 4.57
CA PHE A 324 -15.58 -14.04 4.26
C PHE A 324 -14.40 -13.95 5.24
N PRO A 325 -13.90 -15.07 5.76
CA PRO A 325 -12.73 -15.04 6.62
C PRO A 325 -11.50 -14.61 5.81
N LEU A 326 -10.62 -13.83 6.43
CA LEU A 326 -9.33 -13.47 5.86
C LEU A 326 -8.36 -14.64 5.99
N ASP A 327 -7.60 -14.88 4.94
CA ASP A 327 -6.59 -15.94 4.96
C ASP A 327 -5.47 -15.61 5.94
N LYS A 328 -5.27 -16.47 6.94
CA LYS A 328 -4.12 -16.32 7.85
C LYS A 328 -2.80 -16.41 7.12
N THR A 329 -2.76 -17.19 6.04
CA THR A 329 -1.59 -17.40 5.19
C THR A 329 -2.04 -17.49 3.75
N ILE A 330 -1.32 -16.79 2.87
CA ILE A 330 -1.50 -16.86 1.42
C ILE A 330 -0.23 -17.44 0.79
N ASP A 331 -0.40 -18.17 -0.32
CA ASP A 331 0.66 -18.79 -1.08
C ASP A 331 0.66 -18.26 -2.51
N LEU A 332 1.69 -17.49 -2.84
CA LEU A 332 1.90 -16.89 -4.16
C LEU A 332 3.00 -17.60 -4.94
N THR A 333 3.45 -18.77 -4.47
CA THR A 333 4.59 -19.50 -5.06
C THR A 333 4.36 -19.78 -6.54
N HIS A 334 3.16 -20.21 -6.91
CA HIS A 334 2.80 -20.57 -8.28
C HIS A 334 2.70 -19.38 -9.24
N TRP A 335 2.60 -18.15 -8.72
CA TRP A 335 2.59 -16.93 -9.52
C TRP A 335 3.99 -16.39 -9.80
N GLN A 336 5.06 -16.94 -9.23
CA GLN A 336 6.42 -16.50 -9.52
C GLN A 336 6.95 -17.05 -10.83
N GLN A 337 7.86 -16.28 -11.46
CA GLN A 337 8.62 -16.78 -12.61
C GLN A 337 9.46 -18.02 -12.29
N ASP A 338 9.88 -18.16 -11.02
CA ASP A 338 10.50 -19.38 -10.50
C ASP A 338 9.64 -19.97 -9.36
N PRO A 339 8.72 -20.90 -9.66
CA PRO A 339 7.89 -21.57 -8.67
C PRO A 339 8.68 -22.47 -7.70
N SER A 340 9.97 -22.74 -7.95
CA SER A 340 10.80 -23.53 -7.02
C SER A 340 11.20 -22.75 -5.77
N THR A 341 11.12 -21.41 -5.81
CA THR A 341 11.37 -20.54 -4.67
C THR A 341 10.04 -20.32 -3.91
N PRO A 342 9.81 -20.80 -2.68
CA PRO A 342 8.49 -20.63 -2.06
C PRO A 342 8.22 -19.17 -1.66
N LEU A 343 7.02 -18.68 -1.96
CA LEU A 343 6.56 -17.32 -1.69
C LEU A 343 5.23 -17.36 -0.92
N ARG A 344 5.35 -17.52 0.39
CA ARG A 344 4.22 -17.55 1.31
C ARG A 344 4.25 -16.33 2.23
N TYR A 345 3.07 -15.83 2.56
CA TYR A 345 2.93 -14.73 3.49
C TYR A 345 1.95 -15.05 4.61
N ARG A 346 2.17 -14.44 5.77
CA ARG A 346 1.26 -14.52 6.93
C ARG A 346 0.65 -13.16 7.21
N LEU A 347 -0.65 -13.13 7.49
CA LEU A 347 -1.37 -11.91 7.85
C LEU A 347 -0.77 -11.28 9.12
N ARG A 348 -0.52 -9.96 9.07
CA ARG A 348 0.05 -9.16 10.16
C ARG A 348 -0.86 -8.03 10.61
N GLY A 349 -1.70 -7.53 9.72
CA GLY A 349 -2.68 -6.51 10.08
C GLY A 349 -3.79 -6.38 9.06
N ALA A 350 -4.93 -5.87 9.51
CA ALA A 350 -6.09 -5.55 8.70
C ALA A 350 -6.59 -4.16 9.10
N MET A 351 -6.48 -3.21 8.18
CA MET A 351 -7.15 -1.92 8.27
C MET A 351 -8.59 -2.09 7.81
N ARG A 352 -9.53 -1.61 8.62
CA ARG A 352 -10.97 -1.83 8.45
C ARG A 352 -11.73 -0.53 8.40
N HIS A 353 -12.87 -0.56 7.73
CA HIS A 353 -13.78 0.57 7.59
C HIS A 353 -15.17 0.23 8.12
N ILE A 354 -15.70 1.06 9.00
CA ILE A 354 -17.04 0.97 9.59
C ILE A 354 -17.96 1.98 8.89
N GLY A 355 -19.21 1.61 8.66
CA GLY A 355 -20.26 2.46 8.08
C GLY A 355 -20.72 1.99 6.70
N ASP A 356 -21.91 2.41 6.27
CA ASP A 356 -22.63 1.90 5.09
C ASP A 356 -22.10 2.39 3.74
N SER A 357 -21.14 3.32 3.76
CA SER A 357 -20.59 3.98 2.59
C SER A 357 -19.07 4.02 2.71
N VAL A 358 -18.35 4.03 1.58
CA VAL A 358 -16.90 4.27 1.62
C VAL A 358 -16.55 5.74 1.84
N ASN A 359 -17.51 6.65 1.61
CA ASN A 359 -17.28 8.09 1.64
C ASN A 359 -17.40 8.66 3.05
N THR A 360 -18.05 7.92 3.95
CA THR A 360 -18.31 8.32 5.33
C THR A 360 -18.19 7.12 6.23
N GLY A 361 -17.47 7.26 7.33
CA GLY A 361 -17.37 6.18 8.28
C GLY A 361 -16.25 6.36 9.28
N HIS A 362 -15.79 5.23 9.82
CA HIS A 362 -14.75 5.20 10.83
C HIS A 362 -13.72 4.11 10.54
N TYR A 363 -12.44 4.47 10.58
CA TYR A 363 -11.36 3.51 10.36
C TYR A 363 -10.79 2.99 11.68
N ILE A 364 -10.58 1.68 11.73
CA ILE A 364 -9.86 0.98 12.80
C ILE A 364 -8.77 0.10 12.19
N ALA A 365 -7.86 -0.42 13.01
CA ALA A 365 -6.91 -1.43 12.56
C ALA A 365 -6.78 -2.58 13.57
N ASP A 366 -6.79 -3.81 13.07
CA ASP A 366 -6.34 -4.98 13.81
C ASP A 366 -4.88 -5.24 13.44
N VAL A 367 -3.98 -5.26 14.43
CA VAL A 367 -2.53 -5.31 14.20
C VAL A 367 -1.82 -6.32 15.10
N THR A 368 -0.83 -7.02 14.53
CA THR A 368 0.05 -7.93 15.27
C THR A 368 1.14 -7.13 15.96
N GLY A 369 1.14 -7.11 17.28
CA GLY A 369 2.17 -6.51 18.11
C GLY A 369 3.24 -7.51 18.59
N PRO A 370 4.02 -7.11 19.61
CA PRO A 370 5.05 -7.95 20.21
C PRO A 370 4.51 -9.28 20.73
N GLU A 371 5.34 -10.32 20.66
CA GLU A 371 4.99 -11.68 21.10
C GLU A 371 3.78 -12.27 20.35
N GLY A 372 3.44 -11.72 19.17
CA GLY A 372 2.32 -12.18 18.35
C GLY A 372 0.94 -11.77 18.87
N LYS A 373 0.88 -10.91 19.89
CA LYS A 373 -0.39 -10.41 20.44
C LYS A 373 -1.13 -9.55 19.43
N ILE A 374 -2.44 -9.74 19.31
CA ILE A 374 -3.29 -8.93 18.43
C ILE A 374 -3.87 -7.75 19.21
N TYR A 375 -3.85 -6.57 18.59
CA TYR A 375 -4.42 -5.34 19.13
C TYR A 375 -5.42 -4.77 18.13
N ARG A 376 -6.57 -4.33 18.63
CA ARG A 376 -7.47 -3.47 17.86
C ARG A 376 -7.23 -2.02 18.25
N THR A 377 -6.78 -1.22 17.30
CA THR A 377 -6.58 0.21 17.47
C THR A 377 -7.79 0.97 16.93
N ASN A 378 -8.41 1.77 17.80
CA ASN A 378 -9.58 2.58 17.52
C ASN A 378 -9.36 3.95 18.19
N ASP A 379 -8.49 4.76 17.60
CA ASP A 379 -8.09 6.06 18.12
C ASP A 379 -7.59 6.01 19.59
N ALA A 380 -8.26 6.76 20.48
CA ALA A 380 -7.97 6.80 21.91
C ALA A 380 -8.38 5.50 22.63
N TRP A 381 -9.12 4.63 21.95
CA TRP A 381 -9.55 3.34 22.44
C TRP A 381 -8.65 2.26 21.82
N ASP A 382 -7.98 1.50 22.67
CA ASP A 382 -7.49 0.18 22.26
C ASP A 382 -8.26 -0.87 23.06
N VAL A 383 -8.74 -1.89 22.36
CA VAL A 383 -9.21 -3.09 23.02
C VAL A 383 -8.10 -4.11 22.80
N LEU A 384 -7.36 -4.41 23.86
CA LEU A 384 -6.61 -5.66 23.93
C LEU A 384 -7.64 -6.76 23.72
N SER A 385 -7.63 -7.43 22.57
CA SER A 385 -8.45 -8.61 22.41
C SER A 385 -7.83 -9.68 23.29
N ASN A 386 -8.37 -9.88 24.50
CA ASN A 386 -8.05 -11.05 25.32
C ASN A 386 -8.60 -12.36 24.70
N LEU A 387 -9.14 -12.32 23.48
CA LEU A 387 -9.55 -13.51 22.73
C LEU A 387 -8.32 -14.23 22.14
N PRO A 388 -8.38 -15.56 21.98
CA PRO A 388 -7.30 -16.33 21.38
C PRO A 388 -6.86 -15.73 20.04
N VAL A 389 -5.54 -15.56 19.93
CA VAL A 389 -4.69 -14.88 18.94
C VAL A 389 -5.10 -15.00 17.45
N GLY A 390 -5.98 -15.94 17.09
CA GLY A 390 -6.36 -16.22 15.70
C GLY A 390 -7.70 -15.65 15.26
N ARG A 391 -8.76 -15.68 16.07
CA ARG A 391 -10.13 -15.50 15.56
C ARG A 391 -10.41 -14.06 15.10
N ARG A 392 -10.24 -13.05 15.97
CA ARG A 392 -10.66 -11.66 15.61
C ARG A 392 -9.96 -11.04 14.41
N MET A 393 -8.70 -11.40 14.12
CA MET A 393 -7.99 -10.80 12.98
C MET A 393 -8.48 -11.39 11.65
N ILE A 394 -8.83 -12.68 11.63
CA ILE A 394 -9.28 -13.37 10.41
C ILE A 394 -10.79 -13.29 10.22
N ASP A 395 -11.55 -13.01 11.26
CA ASP A 395 -12.98 -12.74 11.14
C ASP A 395 -13.18 -11.49 10.25
N ASN A 396 -14.10 -11.56 9.29
CA ASN A 396 -14.49 -10.40 8.49
C ASN A 396 -15.96 -10.56 8.01
N PRO A 397 -16.83 -9.57 8.29
CA PRO A 397 -16.58 -8.41 9.13
C PRO A 397 -16.33 -8.77 10.60
N VAL A 398 -15.98 -7.77 11.40
CA VAL A 398 -15.87 -7.90 12.86
C VAL A 398 -16.73 -6.86 13.55
N PRO A 399 -17.35 -7.19 14.72
CA PRO A 399 -18.12 -6.21 15.45
C PRO A 399 -17.29 -4.98 15.81
N ALA A 400 -17.83 -3.77 15.58
CA ALA A 400 -17.25 -2.53 16.06
C ALA A 400 -17.46 -2.44 17.58
N THR A 401 -16.57 -3.06 18.36
CA THR A 401 -16.76 -3.24 19.82
C THR A 401 -16.67 -1.95 20.66
N ASN A 402 -17.04 -0.76 20.17
CA ASN A 402 -17.08 0.52 20.92
C ASN A 402 -17.75 1.70 20.15
N LEU A 403 -18.83 1.47 19.41
CA LEU A 403 -19.68 2.58 18.93
C LEU A 403 -21.07 2.42 19.54
N ASP A 404 -21.69 3.53 19.93
CA ASP A 404 -23.02 3.61 20.59
C ASP A 404 -24.20 3.18 19.68
N SER A 405 -23.94 2.35 18.66
CA SER A 405 -24.91 1.73 17.76
C SER A 405 -24.66 0.21 17.76
N ASN A 406 -25.64 -0.55 18.23
CA ASN A 406 -25.54 -2.00 18.45
C ASN A 406 -25.43 -2.86 17.16
N ASP A 407 -25.13 -2.30 15.97
CA ASP A 407 -25.20 -3.04 14.69
C ASP A 407 -24.08 -2.74 13.67
N ASP A 408 -23.05 -1.94 14.00
CA ASP A 408 -22.05 -1.57 12.98
C ASP A 408 -20.87 -2.57 12.90
N ASP A 409 -20.73 -3.20 11.73
CA ASP A 409 -19.66 -4.13 11.40
C ASP A 409 -18.47 -3.43 10.71
N ALA A 410 -17.24 -3.89 11.01
CA ALA A 410 -16.01 -3.35 10.45
C ALA A 410 -15.44 -4.27 9.36
N ASP A 411 -15.60 -3.84 8.11
CA ASP A 411 -15.15 -4.57 6.92
C ASP A 411 -13.66 -4.35 6.67
N ALA A 412 -12.94 -5.42 6.35
CA ALA A 412 -11.55 -5.35 5.95
C ALA A 412 -11.40 -4.62 4.61
N TYR A 413 -10.43 -3.71 4.57
CA TYR A 413 -10.15 -2.88 3.40
C TYR A 413 -8.73 -3.07 2.89
N THR A 414 -7.72 -2.82 3.75
CA THR A 414 -6.31 -3.04 3.42
C THR A 414 -5.69 -4.06 4.37
N LEU A 415 -5.05 -5.08 3.80
CA LEU A 415 -4.36 -6.13 4.52
C LEU A 415 -2.85 -5.94 4.42
N PHE A 416 -2.14 -6.26 5.50
CA PHE A 416 -0.69 -6.31 5.54
C PHE A 416 -0.24 -7.73 5.83
N TYR A 417 0.47 -8.31 4.88
CA TYR A 417 1.03 -9.65 4.92
C TYR A 417 2.55 -9.57 5.07
N GLU A 418 3.17 -10.45 5.83
CA GLU A 418 4.63 -10.57 5.95
C GLU A 418 5.12 -11.89 5.38
N ARG A 419 6.16 -11.83 4.54
CA ARG A 419 6.75 -13.01 3.93
C ARG A 419 7.29 -13.95 4.99
N ILE A 420 6.89 -15.21 4.90
CA ILE A 420 7.39 -16.28 5.76
C ILE A 420 8.73 -16.71 5.18
N LYS A 421 9.80 -16.62 5.99
CA LYS A 421 11.08 -17.18 5.59
C LYS A 421 10.97 -18.70 5.71
N ASN A 422 11.29 -19.43 4.63
CA ASN A 422 11.38 -20.88 4.67
C ASN A 422 12.54 -21.33 5.56
#